data_AF-A0A1I7YZK2-F1
#
_entry.id   AF-A0A1I7YZK2-F1
#
_cell.length_a   1.000
_cell.length_b   1.000
_cell.length_c   1.000
_cell.angle_alpha   90.00
_cell.angle_beta   90.00
_cell.angle_gamma   90.00
#
_symmetry.space_group_name_H-M   'P 1'
#
loop_
_entity.id
_entity.type
_entity.pdbx_description
1 polymer ?
#
loop_
_entity_poly.entity_id
_entity_poly.type
_entity_poly.pdbx_seq_one_letter_code
_entity_poly.pdbx_strand_id
1 'polypeptide(L)'
;MVRIGPPHYCANHQKQVTLDLLRTMPNNVHFMSATCKGVTQLQSVLRAYCLHNGSIGYCQGMNFIAATCLLFVGPEDTFWFLIAVTERYFDRSYFDQSLTGAQADQVKAVYHTWFHSTFPTNSMKQLSHP
;
A
#
# COMPACT_ATOMS: atom_id res chain seq x y z
N MET A 1 20.17 4.99 -26.58
CA MET A 1 19.21 6.09 -26.37
C MET A 1 17.81 5.51 -26.52
N VAL A 2 17.25 4.96 -25.44
CA VAL A 2 15.92 4.32 -25.46
C VAL A 2 14.90 5.44 -25.66
N ARG A 3 14.19 5.42 -26.80
CA ARG A 3 13.06 6.30 -27.04
C ARG A 3 11.91 5.82 -26.16
N ILE A 4 11.78 6.43 -24.99
CA ILE A 4 10.56 6.32 -24.19
C ILE A 4 9.50 7.11 -24.97
N GLY A 5 8.66 6.41 -25.73
CA GLY A 5 7.41 6.96 -26.24
C GLY A 5 6.57 7.52 -25.10
N PRO A 6 5.62 8.44 -25.36
CA PRO A 6 4.87 9.09 -24.29
C PRO A 6 4.32 8.02 -23.35
N PRO A 7 4.64 8.06 -22.04
CA PRO A 7 4.19 7.03 -21.13
C PRO A 7 2.67 6.95 -21.27
N HIS A 8 2.13 5.74 -21.34
CA HIS A 8 0.69 5.50 -21.17
C HIS A 8 0.30 5.80 -19.72
N TYR A 9 0.58 7.03 -19.30
CA TYR A 9 0.32 7.59 -18.02
C TYR A 9 -1.17 7.87 -18.01
N CYS A 10 -1.94 6.90 -17.53
CA CYS A 10 -3.38 7.07 -17.43
C CYS A 10 -3.63 8.29 -16.53
N ALA A 11 -4.18 9.37 -17.09
CA ALA A 11 -4.46 10.62 -16.39
C ALA A 11 -5.24 10.42 -15.08
N ASN A 12 -5.95 9.29 -14.97
CA ASN A 12 -6.68 8.86 -13.79
C ASN A 12 -5.75 8.57 -12.58
N HIS A 13 -4.61 7.90 -12.77
CA HIS A 13 -3.67 7.62 -11.68
C HIS A 13 -3.03 8.91 -11.15
N GLN A 14 -2.73 9.88 -12.03
CA GLN A 14 -2.17 11.17 -11.62
C GLN A 14 -3.10 11.97 -10.72
N LYS A 15 -4.38 11.98 -11.08
CA LYS A 15 -5.44 12.66 -10.32
C LYS A 15 -5.61 12.01 -8.96
N GLN A 16 -5.70 10.68 -8.91
CA GLN A 16 -5.82 9.93 -7.65
C GLN A 16 -4.63 10.15 -6.71
N VAL A 17 -3.39 10.03 -7.21
CA VAL A 17 -2.19 10.34 -6.42
C VAL A 17 -2.29 11.75 -5.83
N THR A 18 -2.65 12.75 -6.65
CA THR A 18 -2.70 14.15 -6.20
C THR A 18 -3.75 14.39 -5.12
N LEU A 19 -4.94 13.79 -5.28
CA LEU A 19 -6.01 13.85 -4.27
C LEU A 19 -5.59 13.16 -2.97
N ASP A 20 -4.79 12.10 -3.08
CA ASP A 20 -4.40 11.27 -1.95
C ASP A 20 -3.26 11.87 -1.11
N LEU A 21 -2.39 12.68 -1.70
CA LEU A 21 -1.24 13.27 -1.02
C LEU A 21 -1.62 14.07 0.23
N LEU A 22 -2.61 14.96 0.14
CA LEU A 22 -2.97 15.85 1.26
C LEU A 22 -3.80 15.15 2.34
N ARG A 23 -4.40 14.00 2.03
CA ARG A 23 -5.05 13.14 3.03
C ARG A 23 -4.11 12.11 3.65
N THR A 24 -2.84 12.05 3.22
CA THR A 24 -1.86 11.10 3.74
C THR A 24 -1.18 11.68 4.97
N MET A 25 -1.47 11.11 6.15
CA MET A 25 -0.88 11.51 7.43
C MET A 25 -0.95 13.04 7.70
N PRO A 26 -2.14 13.65 7.68
CA PRO A 26 -2.30 15.11 7.77
C PRO A 26 -1.75 15.71 9.07
N ASN A 27 -1.70 14.92 10.15
CA ASN A 27 -1.19 15.35 11.46
C ASN A 27 0.33 15.20 11.61
N ASN A 28 1.04 14.72 10.58
CA ASN A 28 2.49 14.54 10.62
C ASN A 28 3.20 15.78 10.08
N VAL A 29 4.23 16.26 10.79
CA VAL A 29 5.01 17.47 10.42
C VAL A 29 5.66 17.39 9.02
N HIS A 30 5.95 16.19 8.54
CA HIS A 30 6.53 16.00 7.21
C HIS A 30 5.49 16.01 6.08
N PHE A 31 4.19 15.90 6.39
CA PHE A 31 3.10 15.75 5.42
C PHE A 31 1.93 16.73 5.57
N MET A 32 1.95 17.59 6.61
CA MET A 32 0.85 18.49 6.97
C MET A 32 0.49 19.57 5.93
N SER A 33 1.38 19.87 4.99
CA SER A 33 1.16 20.87 3.93
C SER A 33 1.71 20.39 2.60
N ALA A 34 1.08 20.83 1.50
CA ALA A 34 1.55 20.59 0.14
C ALA A 34 3.00 21.06 -0.10
N THR A 35 3.46 22.03 0.68
CA THR A 35 4.81 22.59 0.61
C THR A 35 5.85 21.79 1.40
N CYS A 36 5.42 20.82 2.21
CA CYS A 36 6.34 19.99 2.97
C CYS A 36 7.14 19.07 2.04
N LYS A 37 8.44 18.93 2.34
CA LYS A 37 9.35 18.06 1.58
C LYS A 37 8.84 16.63 1.47
N GLY A 38 8.20 16.10 2.52
CA GLY A 38 7.64 14.75 2.53
C GLY A 38 6.54 14.56 1.50
N VAL A 39 5.68 15.56 1.29
CA VAL A 39 4.62 15.51 0.26
C VAL A 39 5.22 15.48 -1.14
N THR A 40 6.23 16.32 -1.41
CA THR A 40 6.93 16.31 -2.70
C THR A 40 7.64 14.98 -2.96
N GLN A 41 8.34 14.45 -1.96
CA GLN A 41 9.02 13.15 -2.07
C GLN A 41 8.03 12.01 -2.29
N LEU A 42 6.92 12.00 -1.55
CA LEU A 42 5.84 11.02 -1.71
C LEU A 42 5.25 11.07 -3.12
N GLN A 43 5.00 12.27 -3.64
CA GLN A 43 4.52 12.44 -5.00
C GLN A 43 5.50 11.87 -6.03
N SER A 44 6.79 12.16 -5.89
CA SER A 44 7.82 11.64 -6.78
C SER A 44 7.90 10.12 -6.75
N VAL A 45 7.87 9.50 -5.57
CA VAL A 45 7.92 8.03 -5.42
C VAL A 45 6.70 7.38 -6.05
N LEU A 46 5.49 7.85 -5.75
CA LEU A 46 4.27 7.27 -6.29
C LEU A 46 4.19 7.43 -7.82
N ARG A 47 4.60 8.58 -8.36
CA ARG A 47 4.68 8.79 -9.81
C ARG A 47 5.70 7.86 -10.46
N ALA A 48 6.88 7.72 -9.87
CA ALA A 48 7.92 6.81 -10.37
C ALA A 48 7.41 5.36 -10.37
N TYR A 49 6.70 4.94 -9.32
CA TYR A 49 6.09 3.61 -9.26
C TYR A 49 5.06 3.38 -10.37
N CYS A 50 4.14 4.33 -10.60
CA CYS A 50 3.17 4.22 -11.69
C CYS A 50 3.83 4.15 -13.08
N LEU A 51 4.99 4.79 -13.26
CA LEU A 51 5.77 4.71 -14.50
C LEU A 51 6.50 3.36 -14.62
N HIS A 52 6.95 2.80 -13.49
CA HIS A 52 7.59 1.50 -13.43
C HIS A 52 6.62 0.38 -13.80
N ASN A 53 5.43 0.37 -13.19
CA ASN A 53 4.43 -0.67 -13.39
C ASN A 53 3.06 -0.06 -13.68
N GLY A 54 2.83 0.29 -14.95
CA GLY A 54 1.56 0.83 -15.42
C GLY A 54 0.39 -0.17 -15.40
N SER A 55 0.65 -1.47 -15.25
CA SER A 55 -0.38 -2.50 -15.16
C SER A 55 -1.07 -2.50 -13.80
N ILE A 56 -0.31 -2.35 -12.72
CA ILE A 56 -0.87 -2.14 -11.37
C ILE A 56 -1.28 -0.68 -11.21
N GLY A 57 -0.43 0.24 -11.67
CA GLY A 57 -0.68 1.67 -11.58
C GLY A 57 -0.64 2.16 -10.14
N TYR A 58 -1.60 3.01 -9.77
CA TYR A 58 -1.77 3.47 -8.39
C TYR A 58 -3.00 2.81 -7.79
N CYS A 59 -2.81 2.11 -6.66
CA CYS A 59 -3.90 1.54 -5.88
C CYS A 59 -4.09 2.33 -4.58
N GLN A 60 -5.36 2.48 -4.17
CA GLN A 60 -5.71 3.21 -2.95
C GLN A 60 -5.07 2.53 -1.73
N GLY A 61 -4.31 3.31 -0.93
CA GLY A 61 -3.59 2.81 0.24
C GLY A 61 -2.08 2.78 0.07
N MET A 62 -1.58 2.74 -1.18
CA MET A 62 -0.14 2.77 -1.46
C MET A 62 0.53 4.06 -0.96
N ASN A 63 -0.22 5.18 -0.94
CA ASN A 63 0.20 6.44 -0.34
C ASN A 63 0.59 6.29 1.14
N PHE A 64 -0.15 5.51 1.93
CA PHE A 64 0.16 5.30 3.34
C PHE A 64 1.39 4.40 3.52
N ILE A 65 1.54 3.36 2.71
CA ILE A 65 2.73 2.48 2.72
C ILE A 65 3.99 3.30 2.42
N ALA A 66 3.97 4.04 1.30
CA ALA A 66 5.11 4.85 0.87
C ALA A 66 5.41 5.99 1.86
N ALA A 67 4.39 6.67 2.37
CA ALA A 67 4.59 7.76 3.33
C ALA A 67 5.14 7.26 4.67
N THR A 68 4.69 6.08 5.14
CA THR A 68 5.24 5.46 6.35
C THR A 68 6.71 5.09 6.15
N CYS A 69 7.06 4.50 5.01
CA CYS A 69 8.43 4.15 4.70
C CYS A 69 9.34 5.39 4.60
N LEU A 70 8.86 6.48 3.99
CA LEU A 70 9.56 7.78 3.91
C LEU A 70 9.90 8.41 5.26
N LEU A 71 9.24 8.01 6.36
CA LEU A 71 9.60 8.49 7.70
C LEU A 71 10.90 7.86 8.22
N PHE A 72 11.29 6.70 7.68
CA PHE A 72 12.46 5.94 8.14
C PHE A 72 13.59 5.96 7.12
N VAL A 73 13.27 6.00 5.83
CA VAL A 73 14.25 5.89 4.73
C VAL A 73 14.07 6.97 3.67
N GLY A 74 15.02 7.08 2.76
CA GLY A 74 14.97 8.02 1.65
C GLY A 74 13.94 7.64 0.57
N PRO A 75 13.68 8.54 -0.40
CA PRO A 75 12.72 8.29 -1.49
C PRO A 75 13.13 7.14 -2.42
N GLU A 76 14.43 6.93 -2.64
CA GLU A 76 14.93 5.83 -3.47
C GLU A 76 14.64 4.46 -2.82
N ASP A 77 15.01 4.31 -1.54
CA ASP A 77 14.72 3.08 -0.79
C ASP A 77 13.21 2.85 -0.66
N THR A 78 12.44 3.92 -0.46
CA THR A 78 10.96 3.86 -0.44
C THR A 78 10.42 3.31 -1.76
N PHE A 79 10.97 3.73 -2.90
CA PHE A 79 10.55 3.24 -4.21
C PHE A 79 10.82 1.74 -4.37
N TRP A 80 12.02 1.28 -4.00
CA TRP A 80 12.36 -0.15 -4.06
C TRP A 80 11.54 -0.98 -3.07
N PHE A 81 11.28 -0.44 -1.88
CA PHE A 81 10.40 -1.05 -0.90
C PHE A 81 8.98 -1.22 -1.45
N LEU A 82 8.45 -0.19 -2.10
CA LEU A 82 7.11 -0.24 -2.68
C LEU A 82 7.01 -1.33 -3.76
N ILE A 83 8.00 -1.45 -4.64
CA ILE A 83 8.10 -2.55 -5.63
C ILE A 83 8.15 -3.92 -4.94
N ALA A 84 8.97 -4.05 -3.90
CA ALA A 84 9.10 -5.32 -3.20
C ALA A 84 7.76 -5.75 -2.58
N VAL A 85 7.06 -4.82 -1.93
CA VAL A 85 5.73 -5.10 -1.35
C VAL A 85 4.74 -5.50 -2.46
N THR A 86 4.61 -4.69 -3.50
CA THR A 86 3.52 -4.86 -4.47
C THR A 86 3.76 -5.96 -5.50
N GLU A 87 5.02 -6.35 -5.74
CA GLU A 87 5.37 -7.29 -6.81
C GLU A 87 6.10 -8.56 -6.33
N ARG A 88 6.67 -8.57 -5.13
CA ARG A 88 7.45 -9.72 -4.61
C ARG A 88 6.79 -10.42 -3.43
N TYR A 89 6.27 -9.65 -2.47
CA TYR A 89 5.76 -10.21 -1.22
C TYR A 89 4.27 -10.52 -1.24
N PHE A 90 3.50 -9.76 -2.01
CA PHE A 90 2.08 -10.00 -2.19
C PHE A 90 1.79 -10.52 -3.60
N ASP A 91 0.74 -11.34 -3.71
CA ASP A 91 0.23 -11.74 -5.01
C ASP A 91 -0.14 -10.50 -5.84
N ARG A 92 0.07 -10.58 -7.16
CA ARG A 92 -0.18 -9.45 -8.07
C ARG A 92 -1.63 -8.95 -8.03
N SER A 93 -2.57 -9.81 -7.65
CA SER A 93 -3.99 -9.48 -7.48
C SER A 93 -4.31 -8.81 -6.14
N TYR A 94 -3.38 -8.80 -5.18
CA TYR A 94 -3.62 -8.24 -3.86
C TYR A 94 -3.81 -6.72 -3.89
N PHE A 95 -3.02 -6.03 -4.72
CA PHE A 95 -3.09 -4.58 -4.95
C PHE A 95 -3.77 -4.20 -6.26
N ASP A 96 -4.58 -5.09 -6.84
CA ASP A 96 -5.34 -4.75 -8.03
C ASP A 96 -6.46 -3.73 -7.72
N GLN A 97 -7.14 -3.26 -8.77
CA GLN A 97 -8.24 -2.28 -8.63
C GLN A 97 -9.43 -2.80 -7.83
N SER A 98 -9.58 -4.13 -7.72
CA SER A 98 -10.65 -4.77 -6.96
C SER A 98 -10.32 -4.88 -5.47
N LEU A 99 -9.03 -4.76 -5.11
CA LEU A 99 -8.51 -4.94 -3.75
C LEU A 99 -9.01 -6.24 -3.10
N THR A 100 -9.29 -7.27 -3.91
CA THR A 100 -9.97 -8.50 -3.46
C THR A 100 -9.15 -9.26 -2.41
N GLY A 101 -7.82 -9.30 -2.56
CA GLY A 101 -6.93 -9.87 -1.54
C GLY A 101 -6.99 -9.10 -0.22
N ALA A 102 -6.89 -7.77 -0.27
CA ALA A 102 -6.98 -6.93 0.93
C ALA A 102 -8.36 -6.98 1.60
N GLN A 103 -9.44 -7.13 0.81
CA GLN A 103 -10.80 -7.30 1.33
C GLN A 103 -10.97 -8.67 1.98
N ALA A 104 -10.46 -9.74 1.37
CA ALA A 104 -10.48 -11.08 1.97
C ALA A 104 -9.77 -11.09 3.34
N ASP A 105 -8.64 -10.40 3.46
CA ASP A 105 -7.92 -10.27 4.72
C ASP A 105 -8.67 -9.45 5.78
N GLN A 106 -9.58 -8.56 5.39
CA GLN A 106 -10.45 -7.84 6.33
C GLN A 106 -11.72 -8.62 6.71
N VAL A 107 -12.08 -9.66 5.94
CA VAL A 107 -13.29 -10.43 6.21
C VAL A 107 -13.10 -11.22 7.51
N LYS A 108 -13.83 -10.79 8.54
CA LYS A 108 -13.89 -11.42 9.87
C LYS A 108 -14.18 -12.92 9.81
N ALA A 109 -14.85 -13.41 8.76
CA ALA A 109 -15.13 -14.82 8.55
C ALA A 109 -13.86 -15.66 8.25
N VAL A 110 -12.82 -15.09 7.63
CA VAL A 110 -11.53 -15.78 7.42
C VAL A 110 -10.84 -16.00 8.76
N TYR A 111 -10.74 -14.94 9.59
CA TYR A 111 -10.22 -15.07 10.95
C TYR A 111 -11.06 -15.99 11.81
N HIS A 112 -12.39 -15.90 11.74
CA HIS A 112 -13.27 -16.77 12.51
C HIS A 112 -13.09 -18.25 12.11
N THR A 113 -13.00 -18.54 10.81
CA THR A 113 -12.78 -19.90 10.31
C THR A 113 -11.39 -20.42 10.68
N TRP A 114 -10.34 -19.61 10.50
CA TRP A 114 -8.97 -19.96 10.89
C TRP A 114 -8.84 -20.14 12.41
N PHE A 115 -9.46 -19.26 13.20
CA PHE A 115 -9.43 -19.34 14.65
C PHE A 115 -10.12 -20.62 15.14
N HIS A 116 -11.29 -20.97 14.59
CA HIS A 116 -12.01 -22.18 14.98
C HIS A 116 -11.38 -23.48 14.44
N SER A 117 -10.65 -23.44 13.32
CA SER A 117 -9.90 -24.60 12.83
C SER A 117 -8.59 -24.81 13.60
N THR A 118 -7.94 -23.72 14.03
CA THR A 118 -6.66 -23.75 14.77
C THR A 118 -6.90 -23.99 16.27
N PHE A 119 -7.98 -23.46 16.82
CA PHE A 119 -8.41 -23.64 18.21
C PHE A 119 -9.80 -24.31 18.26
N PRO A 120 -9.91 -25.60 17.93
CA PRO A 120 -11.17 -26.32 18.09
C PRO A 120 -11.58 -26.30 19.57
N THR A 121 -12.84 -25.96 19.81
CA THR A 121 -13.49 -25.65 21.10
C THR A 121 -13.30 -26.72 22.18
N ASN A 122 -12.87 -27.93 21.80
CA ASN A 122 -12.55 -29.03 22.73
C ASN A 122 -11.25 -28.81 23.52
N SER A 123 -10.40 -27.85 23.13
CA SER A 123 -9.11 -27.57 23.79
C SER A 123 -9.22 -26.55 24.94
N MET A 124 -10.34 -25.82 25.05
CA MET A 124 -10.56 -24.80 26.08
C MET A 124 -11.23 -25.34 27.36
N LYS A 125 -11.41 -26.67 27.49
CA LYS A 125 -11.92 -27.29 28.73
C LYS A 125 -10.82 -27.70 29.72
N GLN A 126 -9.54 -27.48 29.42
CA GLN A 126 -8.43 -27.88 30.31
C GLN A 126 -7.73 -26.73 31.05
N LEU A 127 -8.23 -25.50 30.94
CA LEU A 127 -7.66 -24.32 31.64
C LEU A 127 -8.65 -23.61 32.56
N SER A 128 -9.68 -24.33 33.02
CA SER A 128 -10.54 -23.92 34.12
C SER A 128 -10.58 -25.02 35.19
N HIS A 129 -9.64 -24.93 36.14
CA HIS A 129 -9.59 -25.49 37.52
C HIS A 129 -8.26 -26.17 37.86
N PRO A 130 -7.79 -26.08 39.12
CA PRO A 130 -8.50 -25.61 40.33
C PRO A 130 -8.47 -24.10 40.51
#